data_AF-Q8A197-F1
#
_entry.id   AF-Q8A197-F1
#
_cell.length_a   1.000
_cell.length_b   1.000
_cell.length_c   1.000
_cell.angle_alpha   90.00
_cell.angle_beta   90.00
_cell.angle_gamma   90.00
#
_symmetry.space_group_name_H-M   'P 1'
#
loop_
_entity.id
_entity.type
_entity.pdbx_description
1 polymer ?
#
loop_
_entity_poly.entity_id
_entity_poly.type
_entity_poly.pdbx_seq_one_letter_code
_entity_poly.pdbx_strand_id
1 'polypeptide(L)'
;MKRIVFWMVALLLMSGVAMAQGNRQGGRQQMDPKTRAERMTERMVKEYSLNEDQKQQLQDVNLTWVQKMAANQGGRSKDNKAAKMTKEEREKKMAEMKKSREDYDAQLKKIMTKEQYDSYVKKQAEREKQMKEGRQNRQKRQG
;
A
#
# COMPACT_ATOMS: atom_id res chain seq x y z
N MET A 1 -30.62 20.16 22.35
CA MET A 1 -30.60 19.61 23.73
C MET A 1 -29.74 18.36 23.71
N LYS A 2 -28.49 18.44 24.18
CA LYS A 2 -28.02 18.14 25.56
C LYS A 2 -27.57 16.67 25.68
N ARG A 3 -26.24 16.54 25.75
CA ARG A 3 -25.38 15.43 26.16
C ARG A 3 -26.04 14.44 27.13
N ILE A 4 -25.97 13.15 26.82
CA ILE A 4 -26.18 12.04 27.76
C ILE A 4 -25.04 11.02 27.54
N VAL A 5 -24.00 11.14 28.37
CA VAL A 5 -23.61 10.15 29.40
C VAL A 5 -22.65 9.08 28.85
N PHE A 6 -21.37 9.36 29.04
CA PHE A 6 -20.34 8.38 29.41
C PHE A 6 -20.87 7.49 30.54
N TRP A 7 -20.87 6.16 30.39
CA TRP A 7 -20.56 5.16 31.42
C TRP A 7 -20.71 3.76 30.81
N MET A 8 -19.62 3.01 30.69
CA MET A 8 -19.48 1.65 31.23
C MET A 8 -18.17 1.02 30.75
N VAL A 9 -17.14 1.16 31.59
CA VAL A 9 -16.06 0.19 31.68
C VAL A 9 -16.60 -0.99 32.46
N ALA A 10 -16.77 -2.14 31.79
CA ALA A 10 -16.89 -3.43 32.45
C ALA A 10 -16.07 -4.45 31.65
N LEU A 11 -14.92 -4.76 32.26
CA LEU A 11 -14.06 -5.92 32.07
C LEU A 11 -14.74 -7.15 31.45
N LEU A 12 -14.24 -7.56 30.28
CA LEU A 12 -14.19 -8.96 29.85
C LEU A 12 -12.74 -9.28 29.50
N LEU A 13 -11.97 -9.55 30.55
CA LEU A 13 -10.78 -10.38 30.47
C LEU A 13 -11.23 -11.83 30.24
N MET A 14 -10.45 -12.55 29.44
CA MET A 14 -10.53 -13.98 29.12
C MET A 14 -11.23 -14.35 27.81
N SER A 15 -10.45 -14.33 26.72
CA SER A 15 -10.22 -15.54 25.92
C SER A 15 -9.16 -15.27 24.84
N GLY A 16 -8.03 -15.98 24.91
CA GLY A 16 -7.20 -16.26 23.74
C GLY A 16 -6.01 -15.34 23.45
N VAL A 17 -5.12 -15.08 24.41
CA VAL A 17 -3.73 -14.71 24.05
C VAL A 17 -2.97 -15.99 23.70
N ALA A 18 -3.21 -16.52 22.50
CA ALA A 18 -2.42 -17.60 21.93
C ALA A 18 -2.44 -17.51 20.39
N MET A 19 -2.00 -16.37 19.83
CA MET A 19 -1.31 -16.45 18.54
C MET A 19 0.16 -16.71 18.82
N ALA A 20 0.40 -17.98 19.18
CA ALA A 20 1.69 -18.61 19.13
C ALA A 20 2.34 -18.29 17.79
N GLN A 21 3.64 -18.04 17.86
CA GLN A 21 4.57 -17.81 16.78
C GLN A 21 4.62 -19.04 15.83
N GLY A 22 3.58 -19.23 15.03
CA GLY A 22 3.48 -20.29 14.04
C GLY A 22 4.14 -19.87 12.73
N ASN A 23 5.24 -20.53 12.37
CA ASN A 23 5.84 -20.59 11.04
C ASN A 23 5.76 -19.32 10.18
N ARG A 24 6.79 -18.46 10.27
CA ARG A 24 7.13 -17.47 9.22
C ARG A 24 7.68 -18.13 7.95
N GLN A 25 7.00 -19.16 7.47
CA GLN A 25 7.19 -19.76 6.16
C GLN A 25 5.87 -19.69 5.36
N GLY A 26 5.09 -18.64 5.58
CA GLY A 26 3.97 -18.30 4.73
C GLY A 26 4.49 -17.61 3.48
N GLY A 27 4.58 -18.34 2.36
CA GLY A 27 4.50 -17.69 1.06
C GLY A 27 3.31 -16.75 1.12
N ARG A 28 3.53 -15.43 1.02
CA ARG A 28 2.44 -14.46 1.06
C ARG A 28 1.42 -14.93 0.04
N GLN A 29 0.30 -15.46 0.51
CA GLN A 29 -0.79 -15.87 -0.36
C GLN A 29 -1.07 -14.65 -1.24
N GLN A 30 -0.96 -14.84 -2.55
CA GLN A 30 -1.24 -13.76 -3.49
C GLN A 30 -2.68 -13.37 -3.23
N MET A 31 -2.87 -12.23 -2.55
CA MET A 31 -4.19 -11.66 -2.38
C MET A 31 -4.75 -11.40 -3.77
N ASP A 32 -6.01 -11.77 -3.96
CA ASP A 32 -6.74 -11.43 -5.16
C ASP A 32 -6.62 -9.91 -5.46
N PRO A 33 -6.44 -9.51 -6.73
CA PRO A 33 -6.33 -8.10 -7.12
C PRO A 33 -7.45 -7.22 -6.57
N LYS A 34 -8.69 -7.73 -6.52
CA LYS A 34 -9.86 -7.00 -6.03
C LYS A 34 -9.75 -6.73 -4.53
N THR A 35 -9.47 -7.76 -3.72
CA THR A 35 -9.27 -7.59 -2.27
C THR A 35 -8.11 -6.66 -1.96
N ARG A 36 -7.04 -6.70 -2.76
CA ARG A 36 -5.91 -5.78 -2.60
C ARG A 36 -6.29 -4.34 -2.93
N ALA A 37 -7.06 -4.11 -3.99
CA ALA A 37 -7.57 -2.79 -4.35
C ALA A 37 -8.50 -2.23 -3.28
N GLU A 38 -9.44 -3.04 -2.78
CA GLU A 38 -10.35 -2.69 -1.68
C GLU A 38 -9.60 -2.22 -0.43
N ARG A 39 -8.61 -3.00 0.04
CA ARG A 39 -7.79 -2.61 1.20
C ARG A 39 -6.99 -1.33 0.97
N MET A 40 -6.51 -1.11 -0.27
CA MET A 40 -5.83 0.14 -0.62
C MET A 40 -6.80 1.32 -0.55
N THR A 41 -8.01 1.16 -1.08
CA THR A 41 -9.07 2.17 -1.05
C THR A 41 -9.47 2.49 0.38
N GLU A 42 -9.83 1.49 1.20
CA GLU A 42 -10.24 1.68 2.60
C GLU A 42 -9.17 2.42 3.41
N ARG A 43 -7.90 2.08 3.19
CA ARG A 43 -6.80 2.79 3.84
C ARG A 43 -6.77 4.25 3.43
N MET A 44 -6.85 4.56 2.14
CA MET A 44 -6.82 5.94 1.65
C MET A 44 -8.04 6.74 2.11
N VAL A 45 -9.22 6.12 2.12
CA VAL A 45 -10.46 6.71 2.67
C VAL A 45 -10.25 7.11 4.12
N LYS A 46 -9.66 6.22 4.94
CA LYS A 46 -9.36 6.51 6.34
C LYS A 46 -8.25 7.54 6.52
N GLU A 47 -7.18 7.46 5.73
CA GLU A 47 -5.98 8.30 5.88
C GLU A 47 -6.22 9.74 5.41
N TYR A 48 -7.10 9.95 4.43
CA TYR A 48 -7.38 11.27 3.83
C TYR A 48 -8.85 11.70 3.94
N SER A 49 -9.66 10.98 4.72
CA SER A 49 -11.08 11.28 4.95
C SER A 49 -11.86 11.49 3.65
N LEU A 50 -11.72 10.55 2.71
CA LEU A 50 -12.41 10.61 1.42
C LEU A 50 -13.91 10.34 1.61
N ASN A 51 -14.75 11.00 0.81
CA ASN A 51 -16.19 10.75 0.79
C ASN A 51 -16.54 9.50 -0.06
N GLU A 52 -17.82 9.11 -0.08
CA GLU A 52 -18.27 7.90 -0.79
C GLU A 52 -18.06 7.98 -2.31
N ASP A 53 -18.28 9.13 -2.94
CA ASP A 53 -18.05 9.32 -4.38
C ASP A 53 -16.56 9.14 -4.72
N GLN A 54 -15.68 9.78 -3.93
CA GLN A 54 -14.24 9.67 -4.07
C GLN A 54 -13.76 8.24 -3.84
N LYS A 55 -14.33 7.53 -2.86
CA LYS A 55 -14.04 6.14 -2.56
C LYS A 55 -14.39 5.23 -3.73
N GLN A 56 -15.55 5.42 -4.35
CA GLN A 56 -15.98 4.60 -5.48
C GLN A 56 -15.07 4.81 -6.70
N GLN A 57 -14.78 6.06 -7.05
CA GLN A 57 -13.82 6.38 -8.11
C GLN A 57 -12.42 5.82 -7.81
N LEU A 58 -11.97 5.93 -6.55
CA LEU A 58 -10.67 5.44 -6.13
C LEU A 58 -10.58 3.91 -6.19
N GLN A 59 -11.67 3.19 -5.95
CA GLN A 59 -11.70 1.73 -6.04
C GLN A 59 -11.38 1.24 -7.45
N ASP A 60 -11.95 1.85 -8.48
CA ASP A 60 -11.70 1.49 -9.88
C ASP A 60 -10.26 1.82 -10.31
N VAL A 61 -9.76 2.99 -9.89
CA VAL A 61 -8.37 3.41 -10.11
C VAL A 61 -7.40 2.46 -9.42
N ASN A 62 -7.68 2.05 -8.17
CA ASN A 62 -6.87 1.08 -7.43
C ASN A 62 -6.92 -0.32 -8.02
N LEU A 63 -8.06 -0.76 -8.55
CA LEU A 63 -8.18 -2.07 -9.19
C LEU A 63 -7.30 -2.13 -10.44
N THR A 64 -7.42 -1.13 -11.31
CA THR A 64 -6.60 -1.01 -12.52
C THR A 64 -5.12 -0.94 -12.18
N TRP A 65 -4.77 -0.15 -11.16
CA TRP A 65 -3.41 -0.04 -10.66
C TRP A 65 -2.84 -1.38 -10.19
N VAL A 66 -3.59 -2.09 -9.35
CA VAL A 66 -3.16 -3.37 -8.78
C VAL A 66 -3.01 -4.43 -9.86
N GLN A 67 -3.91 -4.50 -10.83
CA GLN A 67 -3.83 -5.43 -11.96
C GLN A 67 -2.57 -5.16 -12.80
N LYS A 68 -2.31 -3.89 -13.17
CA LYS A 68 -1.10 -3.49 -13.90
C LYS A 68 0.18 -3.83 -13.13
N MET A 69 0.17 -3.58 -11.82
CA MET A 69 1.29 -3.93 -10.95
C MET A 69 1.48 -5.44 -10.80
N ALA A 70 0.42 -6.24 -10.82
CA ALA A 70 0.49 -7.70 -10.76
C ALA A 70 1.08 -8.29 -12.06
N ALA A 71 0.65 -7.79 -13.22
CA ALA A 71 1.22 -8.15 -14.52
C ALA A 71 2.72 -7.82 -14.57
N ASN A 72 3.11 -6.64 -14.10
CA ASN A 72 4.51 -6.20 -14.07
C ASN A 72 5.32 -6.87 -12.96
N GLN A 73 4.69 -7.48 -11.95
CA GLN A 73 5.43 -8.08 -10.85
C GLN A 73 6.20 -9.31 -11.29
N GLY A 74 5.80 -9.96 -12.41
CA GLY A 74 6.45 -11.13 -12.99
C GLY A 74 6.68 -12.16 -11.90
N GLY A 75 5.66 -12.99 -11.62
CA GLY A 75 5.54 -13.82 -10.42
C GLY A 75 6.89 -14.24 -9.84
N ARG A 76 7.07 -14.10 -8.52
CA ARG A 76 8.26 -14.54 -7.77
C ARG A 76 8.48 -16.04 -8.00
N SER A 77 8.96 -16.41 -9.18
CA SER A 77 9.27 -17.79 -9.51
C SER A 77 10.48 -18.16 -8.68
N LYS A 78 10.50 -19.40 -8.22
CA LYS A 78 11.65 -20.01 -7.56
C LYS A 78 12.91 -19.96 -8.44
N ASP A 79 12.77 -19.66 -9.73
CA ASP A 79 13.83 -19.68 -10.75
C ASP A 79 14.70 -18.41 -10.83
N ASN A 80 14.59 -17.48 -9.87
CA ASN A 80 15.46 -16.31 -9.79
C ASN A 80 15.45 -15.43 -11.08
N LYS A 81 14.31 -15.35 -11.79
CA LYS A 81 14.14 -14.58 -13.04
C LYS A 81 14.60 -13.11 -12.92
N ALA A 82 14.43 -12.49 -11.75
CA ALA A 82 14.90 -11.13 -11.49
C ALA A 82 16.43 -10.99 -11.53
N ALA A 83 17.17 -12.03 -11.11
CA ALA A 83 18.64 -12.05 -11.19
C ALA A 83 19.12 -12.21 -12.65
N LYS A 84 18.31 -12.83 -13.52
CA LYS A 84 18.64 -13.09 -14.94
C LYS A 84 18.22 -11.99 -15.91
N MET A 85 17.47 -10.97 -15.48
CA MET A 85 17.11 -9.84 -16.35
C MET A 85 18.35 -9.04 -16.76
N THR A 86 18.45 -8.74 -18.05
CA THR A 86 19.45 -7.84 -18.62
C THR A 86 19.27 -6.41 -18.09
N LYS A 87 20.31 -5.57 -18.25
CA LYS A 87 20.24 -4.15 -17.86
C LYS A 87 19.10 -3.42 -18.61
N GLU A 88 18.95 -3.69 -19.90
CA GLU A 88 17.93 -3.06 -20.74
C GLU A 88 16.50 -3.44 -20.30
N GLU A 89 16.25 -4.72 -20.01
CA GLU A 89 14.95 -5.16 -19.50
C GLU A 89 14.62 -4.55 -18.13
N ARG A 90 15.64 -4.37 -17.27
CA ARG A 90 15.48 -3.69 -15.98
C ARG A 90 15.12 -2.22 -16.17
N GLU A 91 15.78 -1.53 -17.08
CA GLU A 91 15.49 -0.12 -17.41
C GLU A 91 14.09 0.05 -17.99
N LYS A 92 13.69 -0.81 -18.94
CA LYS A 92 12.32 -0.83 -19.50
C LYS A 92 11.28 -1.01 -18.40
N LYS A 93 11.47 -2.00 -17.53
CA LYS A 93 10.56 -2.25 -16.41
C LYS A 93 10.51 -1.07 -15.43
N MET A 94 11.65 -0.42 -15.16
CA MET A 94 11.68 0.78 -14.32
C MET A 94 10.92 1.94 -14.94
N ALA A 95 11.10 2.17 -16.25
CA ALA A 95 10.39 3.21 -16.99
C ALA A 95 8.88 2.96 -17.00
N GLU A 96 8.44 1.73 -17.27
CA GLU A 96 7.03 1.34 -17.21
C GLU A 96 6.43 1.57 -15.82
N MET A 97 7.14 1.18 -14.77
CA MET A 97 6.69 1.37 -13.40
C MET A 97 6.61 2.86 -13.03
N LYS A 98 7.54 3.67 -13.52
CA LYS A 98 7.52 5.13 -13.33
C LYS A 98 6.30 5.74 -14.02
N LYS A 99 6.09 5.45 -15.30
CA LYS A 99 4.93 5.93 -16.06
C LYS A 99 3.62 5.51 -15.41
N SER A 100 3.54 4.24 -14.99
CA SER A 100 2.39 3.74 -14.24
C SER A 100 2.12 4.63 -13.03
N ARG A 101 3.12 4.93 -12.20
CA ARG A 101 2.93 5.77 -11.01
C ARG A 101 2.45 7.16 -11.35
N GLU A 102 3.01 7.77 -12.38
CA GLU A 102 2.59 9.10 -12.87
C GLU A 102 1.12 9.09 -13.33
N ASP A 103 0.71 8.07 -14.08
CA ASP A 103 -0.69 7.90 -14.50
C ASP A 103 -1.63 7.78 -13.29
N TYR A 104 -1.23 7.00 -12.28
CA TYR A 104 -2.00 6.81 -11.04
C TYR A 104 -2.10 8.09 -10.23
N ASP A 105 -0.99 8.81 -10.03
CA ASP A 105 -0.96 10.08 -9.31
C ASP A 105 -1.81 11.15 -10.00
N ALA A 106 -1.83 11.16 -11.35
CA ALA A 106 -2.70 12.04 -12.13
C ALA A 106 -4.19 11.72 -11.92
N GLN A 107 -4.56 10.44 -11.81
CA GLN A 107 -5.94 10.04 -11.48
C GLN A 107 -6.31 10.41 -10.05
N LEU A 108 -5.41 10.19 -9.08
CA LEU A 108 -5.62 10.60 -7.69
C LEU A 108 -5.88 12.11 -7.57
N LYS A 109 -5.14 12.93 -8.30
CA LYS A 109 -5.31 14.39 -8.31
C LYS A 109 -6.69 14.84 -8.82
N LYS A 110 -7.35 14.03 -9.66
CA LYS A 110 -8.71 14.32 -10.15
C LYS A 110 -9.80 13.93 -9.15
N ILE A 111 -9.55 12.89 -8.35
CA ILE A 111 -10.50 12.35 -7.36
C ILE A 111 -10.43 13.14 -6.05
N MET A 112 -9.22 13.48 -5.61
CA MET A 112 -8.98 14.11 -4.31
C MET A 112 -9.12 15.62 -4.39
N THR A 113 -9.55 16.26 -3.31
CA THR A 113 -9.44 17.71 -3.18
C THR A 113 -7.96 18.10 -3.11
N LYS A 114 -7.67 19.39 -3.34
CA LYS A 114 -6.30 19.90 -3.25
C LYS A 114 -5.65 19.58 -1.89
N GLU A 115 -6.38 19.80 -0.80
CA GLU A 115 -5.88 19.56 0.56
C GLU A 115 -5.60 18.08 0.83
N GLN A 116 -6.50 17.19 0.39
CA GLN A 116 -6.32 15.75 0.52
C GLN A 116 -5.10 15.29 -0.30
N TYR A 117 -4.95 15.78 -1.52
CA TYR A 117 -3.82 15.44 -2.39
C TYR A 117 -2.48 15.97 -1.85
N ASP A 118 -2.45 17.19 -1.32
CA ASP A 118 -1.25 17.76 -0.69
C ASP A 118 -0.81 16.92 0.54
N SER A 119 -1.77 16.46 1.35
CA SER A 119 -1.52 15.52 2.44
C SER A 119 -0.95 14.18 1.95
N TYR A 120 -1.51 13.64 0.86
CA TYR A 120 -1.00 12.43 0.21
C TYR A 120 0.46 12.60 -0.25
N VAL A 121 0.78 13.69 -0.96
CA VAL A 121 2.14 13.97 -1.46
C VAL A 121 3.13 14.10 -0.31
N LYS A 122 2.77 14.84 0.74
CA LYS A 122 3.61 14.97 1.95
C LYS A 122 3.90 13.60 2.57
N LYS A 123 2.88 12.76 2.69
CA LYS A 123 3.03 11.41 3.26
C LYS A 123 3.89 10.50 2.39
N GLN A 124 3.80 10.63 1.06
CA GLN A 124 4.66 9.90 0.14
C GLN A 124 6.13 10.30 0.30
N ALA A 125 6.41 11.60 0.43
CA ALA A 125 7.77 12.11 0.67
C ALA A 125 8.34 11.62 2.02
N GLU A 126 7.54 11.62 3.09
CA GLU A 126 7.93 11.07 4.39
C GLU A 126 8.27 9.58 4.30
N ARG A 127 7.42 8.79 3.64
CA ARG A 127 7.66 7.36 3.41
C ARG A 127 8.94 7.12 2.61
N GLU A 128 9.21 7.93 1.60
CA GLU A 128 10.43 7.83 0.82
C GLU A 128 11.67 8.14 1.66
N LYS A 129 11.62 9.18 2.49
CA LYS A 129 12.70 9.55 3.41
C LYS A 129 13.00 8.39 4.38
N GLN A 130 11.99 7.86 5.04
CA GLN A 130 12.13 6.71 5.95
C GLN A 130 12.71 5.48 5.25
N MET A 131 12.32 5.23 4.00
CA MET A 131 12.86 4.14 3.20
C MET A 131 14.34 4.34 2.86
N LYS A 132 14.77 5.57 2.55
CA LYS A 132 16.18 5.91 2.30
C LYS A 132 17.02 5.74 3.57
N GLU A 133 16.57 6.27 4.70
CA GLU A 133 17.24 6.13 5.99
C GLU A 133 17.36 4.66 6.41
N GLY A 134 16.29 3.87 6.27
CA GLY A 134 16.31 2.44 6.57
C GLY A 134 17.21 1.60 5.65
N ARG A 135 17.55 2.10 4.44
CA ARG A 135 18.57 1.48 3.57
C ARG A 135 19.97 1.84 4.04
N GLN A 136 20.23 3.11 4.33
CA GLN A 136 21.52 3.58 4.84
C GLN A 136 21.89 2.89 6.16
N ASN A 137 20.94 2.77 7.09
CA ASN A 137 21.18 2.10 8.37
C ASN A 137 21.47 0.60 8.20
N ARG A 138 20.91 -0.07 7.18
CA ARG A 138 21.27 -1.47 6.88
C ARG A 138 22.67 -1.59 6.30
N GLN A 139 23.06 -0.68 5.40
CA GLN A 139 24.42 -0.65 4.84
C GLN A 139 25.48 -0.45 5.94
N LYS A 140 25.24 0.49 6.87
CA LYS A 140 26.13 0.74 8.02
C LYS A 140 26.26 -0.43 9.00
N ARG A 141 25.32 -1.39 9.01
CA ARG A 141 25.35 -2.58 9.87
C ARG A 141 25.99 -3.79 9.20
N GLN A 142 26.23 -3.72 7.89
CA GLN A 142 26.77 -4.81 7.08
C GLN A 142 28.20 -4.57 6.60
N GLY A 143 28.71 -3.33 6.76
CA GLY A 143 30.12 -2.99 6.62
C GLY A 143 30.72 -2.74 8.00
#